data_AF-A0A023FLG6-F1
#
_entry.id   AF-A0A023FLG6-F1
#
_cell.length_a   1.000
_cell.length_b   1.000
_cell.length_c   1.000
_cell.angle_alpha   90.00
_cell.angle_beta   90.00
_cell.angle_gamma   90.00
#
_symmetry.space_group_name_H-M   'P 1'
#
loop_
_entity.id
_entity.type
_entity.pdbx_description
1 polymer ?
#
loop_
_entity_poly.entity_id
_entity_poly.type
_entity_poly.pdbx_seq_one_letter_code
_entity_poly.pdbx_strand_id
1 'polypeptide(L)'
;MPLAEYTAFKELVVDEELHLVSVLADLCHKDRTPLASAVLRVFRYERKEALLLRDMNNREIDLEEETSTLFRTTSLTTTLMDQYMRSTGHEFLKHTVYDSIIRVMDGRQSCELNPSKLDSPSEACANAEHLLSVLDSIVESIFSSVEYCCRTLRYICYCLQKKVASKWPHDPMVKTRVVSGFIFLRLLCPAILNPRQFNLISDTPSETASRSLILVAKCLQNLANLVEFGAKEPWMEVVNPFILKNKNRMIRFLDEIANVPEKPEPDDTFAGDPARDLATLHHICVMHKEDLITQSNEKPILKKVITVTDMLSKHRQHYMDAAR
;
A
#
# COMPACT_ATOMS: atom_id res chain seq x y z
N MET A 1 22.65 -11.01 18.62
CA MET A 1 22.49 -12.43 19.02
C MET A 1 22.13 -13.23 17.77
N PRO A 2 22.53 -14.50 17.66
CA PRO A 2 22.16 -15.36 16.53
C PRO A 2 20.64 -15.57 16.41
N LEU A 3 20.15 -15.92 15.22
CA LEU A 3 18.72 -16.17 14.97
C LEU A 3 18.13 -17.23 15.91
N ALA A 4 18.91 -18.27 16.25
CA ALA A 4 18.48 -19.36 17.11
C ALA A 4 17.96 -18.88 18.49
N GLU A 5 18.53 -17.79 19.03
CA GLU A 5 18.11 -17.20 20.30
C GLU A 5 16.69 -16.63 20.23
N TYR A 6 16.24 -16.19 19.05
CA TYR A 6 14.93 -15.56 18.86
C TYR A 6 13.82 -16.55 18.50
N THR A 7 14.08 -17.86 18.44
CA THR A 7 13.12 -18.87 17.97
C THR A 7 11.78 -18.80 18.69
N ALA A 8 11.79 -18.85 20.03
CA ALA A 8 10.57 -18.78 20.84
C ALA A 8 9.84 -17.43 20.69
N PHE A 9 10.57 -16.34 20.50
CA PHE A 9 9.97 -15.03 20.28
C PHE A 9 9.34 -14.92 18.89
N LYS A 10 10.00 -15.46 17.88
CA LYS A 10 9.50 -15.53 16.51
C LYS A 10 8.16 -16.24 16.46
N GLU A 11 8.04 -17.41 17.10
CA GLU A 11 6.77 -18.18 17.17
C GLU A 11 5.61 -17.36 17.74
N LEU A 12 5.88 -16.49 18.73
CA LEU A 12 4.90 -15.60 19.32
C LEU A 12 4.59 -14.37 18.46
N VAL A 13 5.51 -13.94 17.59
CA VAL A 13 5.32 -12.85 16.64
C VAL A 13 4.51 -13.30 15.43
N VAL A 14 4.75 -14.53 14.95
CA VAL A 14 4.11 -15.10 13.75
C VAL A 14 2.94 -16.04 14.08
N ASP A 15 2.29 -15.81 15.22
CA ASP A 15 1.08 -16.52 15.64
C ASP A 15 -0.07 -16.27 14.65
N GLU A 16 -0.97 -17.24 14.48
CA GLU A 16 -2.04 -17.13 13.49
C GLU A 16 -3.06 -16.04 13.85
N GLU A 17 -3.22 -15.76 15.14
CA GLU A 17 -4.20 -14.79 15.63
C GLU A 17 -3.63 -13.36 15.71
N LEU A 18 -2.33 -13.17 15.41
CA LEU A 18 -1.63 -11.89 15.39
C LEU A 18 -1.82 -11.07 16.68
N HIS A 19 -1.87 -11.73 17.84
CA HIS A 19 -2.19 -11.06 19.09
C HIS A 19 -1.19 -9.96 19.43
N LEU A 20 0.11 -10.27 19.32
CA LEU A 20 1.18 -9.34 19.61
C LEU A 20 1.20 -8.20 18.59
N VAL A 21 1.11 -8.52 17.30
CA VAL A 21 1.11 -7.52 16.23
C VAL A 21 -0.04 -6.54 16.39
N SER A 22 -1.24 -7.03 16.70
CA SER A 22 -2.43 -6.19 16.92
C SER A 22 -2.25 -5.22 18.09
N VAL A 23 -1.69 -5.69 19.21
CA VAL A 23 -1.46 -4.82 20.38
C VAL A 23 -0.37 -3.79 20.11
N LEU A 24 0.72 -4.19 19.45
CA LEU A 24 1.77 -3.25 19.06
C LEU A 24 1.28 -2.23 18.03
N ALA A 25 0.31 -2.58 17.18
CA ALA A 25 -0.32 -1.62 16.26
C ALA A 25 -0.97 -0.46 17.02
N ASP A 26 -1.66 -0.77 18.12
CA ASP A 26 -2.36 0.21 18.96
C ASP A 26 -1.36 1.05 19.77
N LEU A 27 -0.29 0.43 20.29
CA LEU A 27 0.73 1.10 21.10
C LEU A 27 1.69 1.97 20.28
N CYS A 28 2.10 1.52 19.09
CA CYS A 28 3.04 2.23 18.22
C CYS A 28 2.35 3.18 17.22
N HIS A 29 1.14 3.66 17.52
CA HIS A 29 0.37 4.50 16.61
C HIS A 29 1.07 5.82 16.23
N LYS A 30 2.03 6.32 17.02
CA LYS A 30 2.79 7.55 16.72
C LYS A 30 3.95 7.33 15.75
N ASP A 31 4.72 6.25 15.95
CA ASP A 31 5.84 5.88 15.08
C ASP A 31 5.76 4.40 14.71
N ARG A 32 4.96 4.12 13.67
CA ARG A 32 4.64 2.76 13.22
C ARG A 32 5.61 2.21 12.18
N THR A 33 6.48 3.04 11.61
CA THR A 33 7.34 2.64 10.48
C THR A 33 8.35 1.55 10.85
N PRO A 34 9.05 1.63 12.00
CA PRO A 34 9.97 0.56 12.43
C PRO A 34 9.22 -0.76 12.68
N LEU A 35 8.05 -0.69 13.32
CA LEU A 35 7.19 -1.84 13.57
C LEU A 35 6.73 -2.49 12.26
N ALA A 36 6.14 -1.71 11.35
CA ALA A 36 5.66 -2.20 10.06
C ALA A 36 6.77 -2.89 9.27
N SER A 37 7.95 -2.26 9.24
CA SER A 37 9.12 -2.76 8.52
C SER A 37 9.60 -4.10 9.09
N ALA A 38 9.74 -4.20 10.42
CA ALA A 38 10.23 -5.40 11.07
C ALA A 38 9.21 -6.55 11.00
N VAL A 39 7.92 -6.25 11.26
CA VAL A 39 6.83 -7.24 11.14
C VAL A 39 6.74 -7.77 9.71
N LEU A 40 6.68 -6.89 8.70
CA LEU A 40 6.54 -7.32 7.31
C LEU A 40 7.72 -8.21 6.88
N ARG A 41 8.96 -7.83 7.23
CA ARG A 41 10.15 -8.61 6.87
C ARG A 41 10.19 -9.97 7.57
N VAL A 42 9.83 -10.06 8.85
CA VAL A 42 9.73 -11.34 9.57
C VAL A 42 8.67 -12.23 8.93
N PHE A 43 7.47 -11.70 8.63
CA PHE A 43 6.41 -12.50 8.02
C PHE A 43 6.74 -12.92 6.59
N ARG A 44 7.42 -12.09 5.80
CA ARG A 44 7.91 -12.48 4.46
C ARG A 44 9.00 -13.56 4.53
N TYR A 45 9.92 -13.46 5.50
CA TYR A 45 10.92 -14.49 5.73
C TYR A 45 10.27 -15.85 6.05
N GLU A 46 9.20 -15.83 6.85
CA GLU A 46 8.42 -17.02 7.22
C GLU A 46 7.34 -17.41 6.20
N ARG A 47 7.27 -16.76 5.02
CA ARG A 47 6.27 -17.05 3.97
C ARG A 47 4.80 -16.91 4.44
N LYS A 48 4.56 -16.00 5.41
CA LYS A 48 3.26 -15.73 6.07
C LYS A 48 2.72 -14.33 5.77
N GLU A 49 3.28 -13.58 4.83
CA GLU A 49 2.86 -12.21 4.51
C GLU A 49 1.39 -12.11 4.08
N ALA A 50 0.87 -13.12 3.37
CA ALA A 50 -0.53 -13.14 2.97
C ALA A 50 -1.47 -13.22 4.20
N LEU A 51 -1.08 -13.99 5.23
CA LEU A 51 -1.83 -14.09 6.49
C LEU A 51 -1.83 -12.74 7.19
N LEU A 52 -0.64 -12.16 7.40
CA LEU A 52 -0.48 -10.85 8.05
C LEU A 52 -1.35 -9.78 7.40
N LEU A 53 -1.21 -9.61 6.08
CA LEU A 53 -1.88 -8.53 5.36
C LEU A 53 -3.39 -8.77 5.31
N ARG A 54 -3.84 -10.01 5.07
CA ARG A 54 -5.27 -10.35 5.10
C ARG A 54 -5.89 -10.06 6.46
N ASP A 55 -5.26 -10.49 7.55
CA ASP A 55 -5.88 -10.44 8.87
C ASP A 55 -5.82 -9.05 9.49
N MET A 56 -4.74 -8.29 9.24
CA MET A 56 -4.70 -6.86 9.59
C MET A 56 -5.75 -6.06 8.81
N ASN A 57 -5.92 -6.32 7.51
CA ASN A 57 -6.98 -5.72 6.71
C ASN A 57 -8.38 -6.08 7.22
N ASN A 58 -8.61 -7.36 7.55
CA ASN A 58 -9.88 -7.81 8.10
C ASN A 58 -10.20 -7.13 9.44
N ARG A 59 -9.21 -7.02 10.33
CA ARG A 59 -9.34 -6.33 11.61
C ARG A 59 -9.73 -4.86 11.43
N GLU A 60 -9.06 -4.15 10.51
CA GLU A 60 -9.38 -2.75 10.24
C GLU A 60 -10.76 -2.60 9.63
N ILE A 61 -11.14 -3.50 8.71
CA ILE A 61 -12.51 -3.54 8.18
C ILE A 61 -13.51 -3.81 9.30
N ASP A 62 -13.25 -4.72 10.23
CA ASP A 62 -14.16 -5.07 11.33
C ASP A 62 -14.36 -3.93 12.32
N LEU A 63 -13.35 -3.10 12.54
CA LEU A 63 -13.41 -1.93 13.43
C LEU A 63 -14.06 -0.69 12.79
N GLU A 64 -14.03 -0.58 11.45
CA GLU A 64 -14.59 0.57 10.74
C GLU A 64 -16.13 0.54 10.71
N GLU A 65 -16.80 1.64 11.02
CA GLU A 65 -18.27 1.70 10.96
C GLU A 65 -18.75 2.19 9.59
N GLU A 66 -18.00 3.11 8.98
CA GLU A 66 -18.44 3.84 7.80
C GLU A 66 -17.58 3.54 6.57
N THR A 67 -18.24 3.18 5.45
CA THR A 67 -17.53 2.88 4.19
C THR A 67 -16.75 4.06 3.65
N SER A 68 -17.13 5.28 4.04
CA SER A 68 -16.50 6.50 3.59
C SER A 68 -15.15 6.76 4.25
N THR A 69 -14.90 6.23 5.45
CA THR A 69 -13.66 6.45 6.25
C THR A 69 -12.68 5.30 6.14
N LEU A 70 -13.14 4.13 5.65
CA LEU A 70 -12.35 2.92 5.49
C LEU A 70 -10.98 3.18 4.81
N PHE A 71 -9.89 2.81 5.50
CA PHE A 71 -8.50 2.96 5.07
C PHE A 71 -8.07 4.38 4.68
N ARG A 72 -8.80 5.43 5.11
CA ARG A 72 -8.41 6.83 4.86
C ARG A 72 -7.31 7.32 5.78
N THR A 73 -7.28 6.84 7.02
CA THR A 73 -6.24 7.19 7.99
C THR A 73 -4.97 6.38 7.75
N THR A 74 -3.83 6.89 8.20
CA THR A 74 -2.59 6.11 8.21
C THR A 74 -2.56 5.24 9.47
N SER A 75 -2.57 3.94 9.27
CA SER A 75 -2.61 2.88 10.28
C SER A 75 -1.42 1.93 10.09
N LEU A 76 -1.20 0.99 11.01
CA LEU A 76 -0.20 -0.07 10.80
C LEU A 76 -0.55 -0.88 9.54
N THR A 77 -1.82 -1.26 9.38
CA THR A 77 -2.33 -2.04 8.24
C THR A 77 -2.03 -1.38 6.91
N THR A 78 -2.38 -0.10 6.77
CA THR A 78 -2.14 0.64 5.52
C THR A 78 -0.65 0.83 5.27
N THR A 79 0.16 1.05 6.32
CA THR A 79 1.63 1.10 6.20
C THR A 79 2.22 -0.24 5.74
N LEU A 80 1.72 -1.36 6.27
CA LEU A 80 2.15 -2.71 5.84
C LEU A 80 1.81 -2.95 4.36
N MET A 81 0.61 -2.57 3.93
CA MET A 81 0.19 -2.65 2.53
C MET A 81 1.07 -1.77 1.63
N ASP A 82 1.32 -0.52 2.01
CA ASP A 82 2.16 0.41 1.25
C ASP A 82 3.59 -0.13 1.07
N GLN A 83 4.19 -0.66 2.15
CA GLN A 83 5.53 -1.25 2.10
C GLN A 83 5.55 -2.55 1.27
N TYR A 84 4.53 -3.40 1.41
CA TYR A 84 4.44 -4.63 0.65
C TYR A 84 4.33 -4.34 -0.85
N MET A 85 3.38 -3.50 -1.26
CA MET A 85 3.18 -3.10 -2.65
C MET A 85 4.43 -2.43 -3.24
N ARG A 86 5.14 -1.60 -2.46
CA ARG A 86 6.42 -1.01 -2.90
C ARG A 86 7.49 -2.08 -3.15
N SER A 87 7.51 -3.13 -2.32
CA SER A 87 8.53 -4.19 -2.39
C SER A 87 8.29 -5.26 -3.46
N THR A 88 7.04 -5.45 -3.90
CA THR A 88 6.65 -6.49 -4.87
C THR A 88 6.04 -5.95 -6.15
N GLY A 89 5.64 -4.68 -6.18
CA GLY A 89 4.92 -4.07 -7.28
C GLY A 89 5.80 -3.46 -8.38
N HIS A 90 7.13 -3.59 -8.31
CA HIS A 90 8.03 -2.92 -9.27
C HIS A 90 7.75 -3.31 -10.72
N GLU A 91 7.56 -4.62 -10.99
CA GLU A 91 7.26 -5.11 -12.33
C GLU A 91 5.90 -4.60 -12.82
N PHE A 92 4.89 -4.65 -11.94
CA PHE A 92 3.58 -4.08 -12.24
C PHE A 92 3.66 -2.58 -12.57
N LEU A 93 4.42 -1.80 -11.81
CA LEU A 93 4.60 -0.36 -12.06
C LEU A 93 5.30 -0.10 -13.40
N LYS A 94 6.30 -0.90 -13.76
CA LYS A 94 6.97 -0.79 -15.06
C LYS A 94 5.99 -1.00 -16.22
N HIS A 95 5.18 -2.05 -16.17
CA HIS A 95 4.24 -2.35 -17.25
C HIS A 95 3.04 -1.39 -17.30
N THR A 96 2.67 -0.78 -16.18
CA THR A 96 1.49 0.08 -16.09
C THR A 96 1.77 1.55 -16.38
N VAL A 97 2.84 2.13 -15.82
CA VAL A 97 3.01 3.60 -15.79
C VAL A 97 4.36 4.10 -16.31
N TYR A 98 5.39 3.26 -16.36
CA TYR A 98 6.76 3.72 -16.68
C TYR A 98 6.87 4.41 -18.04
N ASP A 99 6.39 3.78 -19.13
CA ASP A 99 6.48 4.36 -20.47
C ASP A 99 5.74 5.69 -20.59
N SER A 100 4.60 5.83 -19.91
CA SER A 100 3.85 7.09 -19.86
C SER A 100 4.60 8.17 -19.08
N ILE A 101 5.26 7.80 -17.97
CA ILE A 101 6.09 8.71 -17.19
C ILE A 101 7.27 9.22 -18.02
N ILE A 102 8.00 8.32 -18.69
CA ILE A 102 9.12 8.69 -19.57
C ILE A 102 8.63 9.59 -20.71
N ARG A 103 7.52 9.25 -21.37
CA ARG A 103 6.94 10.08 -22.44
C ARG A 103 6.62 11.50 -21.97
N VAL A 104 6.07 11.65 -20.76
CA VAL A 104 5.78 12.98 -20.19
C VAL A 104 7.06 13.72 -19.81
N MET A 105 8.09 13.02 -19.34
CA MET A 105 9.38 13.62 -18.99
C MET A 105 10.18 14.11 -20.19
N ASP A 106 10.21 13.32 -21.26
CA ASP A 106 10.93 13.65 -22.50
C ASP A 106 10.13 14.62 -23.38
N GLY A 107 8.82 14.70 -23.16
CA GLY A 107 7.90 15.61 -23.84
C GLY A 107 8.15 17.07 -23.47
N ARG A 108 7.99 17.96 -24.46
CA ARG A 108 8.01 19.42 -24.23
C ARG A 108 6.60 20.02 -24.08
N GLN A 109 5.58 19.26 -24.44
CA GLN A 109 4.19 19.72 -24.39
C GLN A 109 3.68 19.71 -22.94
N SER A 110 3.07 20.83 -22.53
CA SER A 110 2.44 20.94 -21.21
C SER A 110 1.09 20.22 -21.17
N CYS A 111 0.68 19.75 -20.00
CA CYS A 111 -0.70 19.35 -19.73
C CYS A 111 -1.48 20.41 -18.94
N GLU A 112 -0.93 21.61 -18.70
CA GLU A 112 -1.61 22.65 -17.90
C GLU A 112 -2.92 23.11 -18.55
N LEU A 113 -3.98 23.12 -17.75
CA LEU A 113 -5.33 23.51 -18.17
C LEU A 113 -5.85 24.72 -17.40
N ASN A 114 -5.21 25.11 -16.29
CA ASN A 114 -5.68 26.24 -15.50
C ASN A 114 -5.46 27.56 -16.28
N PRO A 115 -6.53 28.31 -16.62
CA PRO A 115 -6.41 29.54 -17.40
C PRO A 115 -5.53 30.60 -16.75
N SER A 116 -5.40 30.61 -15.42
CA SER A 116 -4.53 31.58 -14.72
C SER A 116 -3.03 31.31 -14.87
N LYS A 117 -2.67 30.16 -15.45
CA LYS A 117 -1.29 29.72 -15.67
C LYS A 117 -0.93 29.60 -17.15
N LEU A 118 -1.82 30.02 -18.04
CA LEU A 118 -1.68 29.91 -19.48
C LEU A 118 -1.67 31.31 -20.12
N ASP A 119 -0.88 31.46 -21.18
CA ASP A 119 -0.78 32.74 -21.89
C ASP A 119 -1.92 32.92 -22.90
N SER A 120 -2.52 31.82 -23.39
CA SER A 120 -3.64 31.88 -24.34
C SER A 120 -4.63 30.71 -24.24
N PRO A 121 -5.91 30.90 -24.62
CA PRO A 121 -6.90 29.81 -24.67
C PRO A 121 -6.60 28.71 -25.71
N SER A 122 -5.88 29.03 -26.79
CA SER A 122 -5.50 28.05 -27.83
C SER A 122 -4.54 26.99 -27.27
N GLU A 123 -3.64 27.42 -26.38
CA GLU A 123 -2.72 26.54 -25.67
C GLU A 123 -3.46 25.54 -24.78
N ALA A 124 -4.54 25.97 -24.11
CA ALA A 124 -5.37 25.10 -23.28
C ALA A 124 -5.98 23.95 -24.08
N CYS A 125 -6.41 24.19 -25.31
CA CYS A 125 -6.98 23.17 -26.19
C CYS A 125 -5.93 22.12 -26.58
N ALA A 126 -4.75 22.56 -27.03
CA ALA A 126 -3.64 21.66 -27.37
C ALA A 126 -3.15 20.85 -26.15
N ASN A 127 -3.06 21.49 -24.97
CA ASN A 127 -2.69 20.82 -23.72
C ASN A 127 -3.75 19.79 -23.29
N ALA A 128 -5.04 20.06 -23.50
CA ALA A 128 -6.11 19.11 -23.22
C ALA A 128 -6.04 17.89 -24.13
N GLU A 129 -5.83 18.08 -25.43
CA GLU A 129 -5.64 16.97 -26.38
C GLU A 129 -4.42 16.12 -26.01
N HIS A 130 -3.31 16.76 -25.64
CA HIS A 130 -2.11 16.05 -25.19
C HIS A 130 -2.35 15.26 -23.90
N LEU A 131 -2.97 15.87 -22.89
CA LEU A 131 -3.31 15.20 -21.63
C LEU A 131 -4.24 14.00 -21.88
N LEU A 132 -5.27 14.16 -22.71
CA LEU A 132 -6.19 13.07 -23.06
C LEU A 132 -5.47 11.93 -23.78
N SER A 133 -4.53 12.23 -24.68
CA SER A 133 -3.70 11.22 -25.34
C SER A 133 -2.82 10.43 -24.35
N VAL A 134 -2.20 11.12 -23.39
CA VAL A 134 -1.43 10.47 -22.31
C VAL A 134 -2.35 9.60 -21.45
N LEU A 135 -3.55 10.09 -21.12
CA LEU A 135 -4.53 9.40 -20.30
C LEU A 135 -5.11 8.14 -20.97
N ASP A 136 -5.45 8.20 -22.25
CA ASP A 136 -5.87 7.01 -23.00
C ASP A 136 -4.72 5.99 -23.02
N SER A 137 -3.48 6.40 -23.31
CA SER A 137 -2.33 5.50 -23.36
C SER A 137 -2.05 4.82 -22.01
N ILE A 138 -2.03 5.56 -20.91
CA ILE A 138 -1.70 5.00 -19.59
C ILE A 138 -2.81 4.08 -19.08
N VAL A 139 -4.07 4.37 -19.40
CA VAL A 139 -5.20 3.50 -19.02
C VAL A 139 -5.19 2.18 -19.78
N GLU A 140 -4.84 2.19 -21.08
CA GLU A 140 -4.65 0.94 -21.82
C GLU A 140 -3.52 0.08 -21.21
N SER A 141 -2.38 0.70 -20.88
CA SER A 141 -1.28 0.01 -20.19
C SER A 141 -1.72 -0.55 -18.84
N ILE A 142 -2.44 0.22 -18.03
CA ILE A 142 -2.93 -0.26 -16.72
C ILE A 142 -3.87 -1.46 -16.89
N PHE A 143 -4.86 -1.36 -17.77
CA PHE A 143 -5.87 -2.40 -17.94
C PHE A 143 -5.36 -3.67 -18.61
N SER A 144 -4.26 -3.61 -19.35
CA SER A 144 -3.61 -4.77 -19.97
C SER A 144 -2.55 -5.44 -19.10
N SER A 145 -2.18 -4.85 -17.95
CA SER A 145 -1.03 -5.29 -17.15
C SER A 145 -1.39 -6.07 -15.88
N VAL A 146 -2.62 -6.58 -15.77
CA VAL A 146 -3.10 -7.31 -14.57
C VAL A 146 -2.20 -8.50 -14.20
N GLU A 147 -1.61 -9.17 -15.20
CA GLU A 147 -0.74 -10.34 -15.01
C GLU A 147 0.60 -10.01 -14.31
N TYR A 148 1.07 -8.76 -14.41
CA TYR A 148 2.32 -8.31 -13.78
C TYR A 148 2.14 -7.96 -12.29
N CYS A 149 0.89 -7.87 -11.81
CA CYS A 149 0.61 -7.71 -10.39
C CYS A 149 0.83 -9.04 -9.67
N CYS A 150 1.69 -9.05 -8.63
CA CYS A 150 2.04 -10.28 -7.93
C CYS A 150 0.80 -11.00 -7.40
N ARG A 151 0.79 -12.34 -7.52
CA ARG A 151 -0.39 -13.15 -7.21
C ARG A 151 -0.85 -12.98 -5.76
N THR A 152 0.09 -12.83 -4.83
CA THR A 152 -0.22 -12.60 -3.42
C THR A 152 -0.96 -11.28 -3.18
N LEU A 153 -0.58 -10.19 -3.86
CA LEU A 153 -1.31 -8.91 -3.77
C LEU A 153 -2.72 -9.05 -4.36
N ARG A 154 -2.85 -9.72 -5.50
CA ARG A 154 -4.16 -10.02 -6.12
C ARG A 154 -5.07 -10.83 -5.20
N TYR A 155 -4.51 -11.83 -4.50
CA TYR A 155 -5.22 -12.59 -3.46
C TYR A 155 -5.64 -11.72 -2.27
N ILE A 156 -4.78 -10.81 -1.82
CA ILE A 156 -5.15 -9.87 -0.74
C ILE A 156 -6.29 -8.94 -1.20
N CYS A 157 -6.26 -8.46 -2.45
CA CYS A 157 -7.37 -7.70 -3.04
C CYS A 157 -8.67 -8.51 -3.11
N TYR A 158 -8.60 -9.80 -3.46
CA TYR A 158 -9.75 -10.71 -3.39
C TYR A 158 -10.33 -10.79 -1.96
N CYS A 159 -9.47 -11.00 -0.96
CA CYS A 159 -9.90 -11.05 0.43
C CYS A 159 -10.55 -9.75 0.90
N LEU A 160 -9.97 -8.60 0.52
CA LEU A 160 -10.55 -7.28 0.77
C LEU A 160 -11.96 -7.19 0.20
N GLN A 161 -12.14 -7.51 -1.09
CA GLN A 161 -13.46 -7.47 -1.74
C GLN A 161 -14.49 -8.34 -1.00
N LYS A 162 -14.12 -9.59 -0.66
CA LYS A 162 -14.99 -10.51 0.06
C LYS A 162 -15.39 -9.98 1.43
N LYS A 163 -14.41 -9.47 2.19
CA LYS A 163 -14.65 -8.97 3.55
C LYS A 163 -15.56 -7.75 3.55
N VAL A 164 -15.30 -6.75 2.69
CA VAL A 164 -16.14 -5.55 2.63
C VAL A 164 -17.54 -5.83 2.08
N ALA A 165 -17.67 -6.74 1.11
CA ALA A 165 -18.97 -7.13 0.58
C ALA A 165 -19.82 -7.87 1.62
N SER A 166 -19.19 -8.66 2.50
CA SER A 166 -19.87 -9.30 3.61
C SER A 166 -20.28 -8.30 4.69
N LYS A 167 -19.45 -7.29 4.98
CA LYS A 167 -19.71 -6.31 6.05
C LYS A 167 -20.76 -5.27 5.63
N TRP A 168 -20.69 -4.78 4.39
CA TRP A 168 -21.61 -3.77 3.86
C TRP A 168 -22.32 -4.27 2.59
N PRO A 169 -23.23 -5.27 2.70
CA PRO A 169 -23.89 -5.88 1.54
C PRO A 169 -24.83 -4.90 0.79
N HIS A 170 -25.24 -3.81 1.44
CA HIS A 170 -26.09 -2.78 0.85
C HIS A 170 -25.34 -1.79 -0.05
N ASP A 171 -24.01 -1.84 -0.09
CA ASP A 171 -23.18 -0.96 -0.90
C ASP A 171 -22.35 -1.77 -1.91
N PRO A 172 -22.90 -2.07 -3.10
CA PRO A 172 -22.21 -2.90 -4.09
C PRO A 172 -20.86 -2.34 -4.56
N MET A 173 -20.67 -1.02 -4.45
CA MET A 173 -19.47 -0.34 -4.91
C MET A 173 -18.34 -0.35 -3.87
N VAL A 174 -18.60 -0.79 -2.64
CA VAL A 174 -17.57 -0.88 -1.59
C VAL A 174 -16.43 -1.83 -1.99
N LYS A 175 -16.73 -2.94 -2.68
CA LYS A 175 -15.73 -3.89 -3.20
C LYS A 175 -14.78 -3.24 -4.21
N THR A 176 -15.30 -2.32 -5.03
CA THR A 176 -14.52 -1.61 -6.04
C THR A 176 -13.67 -0.53 -5.37
N ARG A 177 -14.28 0.24 -4.46
CA ARG A 177 -13.59 1.33 -3.74
C ARG A 177 -12.43 0.83 -2.88
N VAL A 178 -12.59 -0.29 -2.16
CA VAL A 178 -11.52 -0.80 -1.28
C VAL A 178 -10.26 -1.20 -2.07
N VAL A 179 -10.41 -1.85 -3.23
CA VAL A 179 -9.28 -2.23 -4.09
C VAL A 179 -8.68 -1.00 -4.75
N SER A 180 -9.53 -0.08 -5.25
CA SER A 180 -9.10 1.21 -5.83
C SER A 180 -8.25 2.03 -4.85
N GLY A 181 -8.62 2.04 -3.56
CA GLY A 181 -7.90 2.72 -2.50
C GLY A 181 -6.46 2.23 -2.29
N PHE A 182 -6.16 0.96 -2.62
CA PHE A 182 -4.79 0.46 -2.57
C PHE A 182 -4.08 0.58 -3.91
N ILE A 183 -4.69 0.10 -5.00
CA ILE A 183 -4.03 0.01 -6.30
C ILE A 183 -3.80 1.40 -6.92
N PHE A 184 -4.77 2.31 -6.84
CA PHE A 184 -4.61 3.66 -7.40
C PHE A 184 -4.07 4.63 -6.38
N LEU A 185 -4.79 4.83 -5.27
CA LEU A 185 -4.48 5.89 -4.32
C LEU A 185 -3.15 5.67 -3.58
N ARG A 186 -2.74 4.41 -3.35
CA ARG A 186 -1.52 4.08 -2.57
C ARG A 186 -0.36 3.53 -3.39
N LEU A 187 -0.60 3.08 -4.62
CA LEU A 187 0.43 2.52 -5.50
C LEU A 187 0.63 3.32 -6.79
N LEU A 188 -0.31 3.27 -7.74
CA LEU A 188 -0.13 3.85 -9.07
C LEU A 188 -0.04 5.39 -9.04
N CYS A 189 -0.97 6.08 -8.39
CA CYS A 189 -0.97 7.55 -8.35
C CYS A 189 0.27 8.09 -7.61
N PRO A 190 0.68 7.55 -6.44
CA PRO A 190 1.96 7.92 -5.81
C PRO A 190 3.19 7.64 -6.67
N ALA A 191 3.20 6.53 -7.44
CA ALA A 191 4.29 6.23 -8.37
C ALA A 191 4.38 7.19 -9.54
N ILE A 192 3.24 7.71 -10.04
CA ILE A 192 3.21 8.76 -11.06
C ILE A 192 3.66 10.11 -10.47
N LEU A 193 3.25 10.43 -9.24
CA LEU A 193 3.60 11.69 -8.58
C LEU A 193 5.07 11.76 -8.17
N ASN A 194 5.64 10.65 -7.70
CA ASN A 194 7.00 10.56 -7.17
C ASN A 194 7.76 9.35 -7.73
N PRO A 195 7.95 9.25 -9.06
CA PRO A 195 8.49 8.05 -9.72
C PRO A 195 9.87 7.64 -9.22
N ARG A 196 10.70 8.60 -8.77
CA ARG A 196 12.01 8.32 -8.18
C ARG A 196 11.91 7.54 -6.87
N GLN A 197 10.92 7.82 -6.01
CA GLN A 197 10.73 7.06 -4.76
C GLN A 197 10.31 5.62 -4.99
N PHE A 198 9.75 5.33 -6.17
CA PHE A 198 9.39 4.00 -6.62
C PHE A 198 10.46 3.35 -7.50
N ASN A 199 11.66 3.95 -7.58
CA ASN A 199 12.78 3.48 -8.40
C ASN A 199 12.44 3.29 -9.89
N LEU A 200 11.47 4.05 -10.40
CA LEU A 200 11.09 4.03 -11.82
C LEU A 200 12.05 4.88 -12.65
N ILE A 201 12.52 6.00 -12.10
CA ILE A 201 13.42 6.92 -12.79
C ILE A 201 14.60 7.30 -11.89
N SER A 202 15.69 7.72 -12.52
CA SER A 202 16.87 8.25 -11.82
C SER A 202 16.89 9.78 -11.78
N ASP A 203 16.47 10.42 -12.87
CA ASP A 203 16.50 11.86 -13.04
C ASP A 203 15.29 12.56 -12.40
N THR A 204 15.47 13.83 -12.03
CA THR A 204 14.37 14.64 -11.51
C THR A 204 13.54 15.21 -12.67
N PRO A 205 12.20 15.04 -12.69
CA PRO A 205 11.38 15.64 -13.74
C PRO A 205 11.48 17.16 -13.73
N SER A 206 11.42 17.78 -14.91
CA SER A 206 11.31 19.26 -15.02
C SER A 206 10.05 19.78 -14.33
N GLU A 207 9.95 21.09 -14.09
CA GLU A 207 8.74 21.68 -13.49
C GLU A 207 7.49 21.40 -14.34
N THR A 208 7.61 21.53 -15.66
CA THR A 208 6.54 21.22 -16.63
C THR A 208 6.16 19.74 -16.60
N ALA A 209 7.13 18.83 -16.57
CA ALA A 209 6.87 17.39 -16.49
C ALA A 209 6.23 17.02 -15.15
N SER A 210 6.76 17.53 -14.04
CA SER A 210 6.20 17.34 -12.69
C SER A 210 4.75 17.80 -12.63
N ARG A 211 4.45 18.98 -13.19
CA ARG A 211 3.09 19.51 -13.26
C ARG A 211 2.17 18.62 -14.11
N SER A 212 2.67 18.10 -15.22
CA SER A 212 1.90 17.22 -16.10
C SER A 212 1.62 15.87 -15.44
N LEU A 213 2.59 15.28 -14.74
CA LEU A 213 2.42 14.06 -13.95
C LEU A 213 1.38 14.24 -12.83
N ILE A 214 1.34 15.42 -12.18
CA ILE A 214 0.29 15.75 -11.20
C ILE A 214 -1.11 15.70 -11.83
N LEU A 215 -1.27 16.28 -13.03
CA LEU A 215 -2.57 16.29 -13.71
C LEU A 215 -2.96 14.89 -14.18
N VAL A 216 -2.02 14.09 -14.70
CA VAL A 216 -2.25 12.68 -15.05
C VAL A 216 -2.70 11.88 -13.82
N ALA A 217 -1.96 11.96 -12.71
CA ALA A 217 -2.31 11.26 -11.48
C ALA A 217 -3.68 11.69 -10.93
N LYS A 218 -4.02 12.97 -11.03
CA LYS A 218 -5.31 13.51 -10.59
C LYS A 218 -6.47 12.98 -11.43
N CYS A 219 -6.34 12.97 -12.75
CA CYS A 219 -7.36 12.43 -13.65
C CYS A 219 -7.56 10.92 -13.42
N LEU A 220 -6.48 10.16 -13.25
CA LEU A 220 -6.54 8.74 -12.90
C LEU A 220 -7.19 8.50 -11.54
N GLN A 221 -6.87 9.33 -10.54
CA GLN A 221 -7.49 9.22 -9.22
C GLN A 221 -9.00 9.49 -9.28
N ASN A 222 -9.45 10.47 -10.06
CA ASN A 222 -10.87 10.72 -10.28
C ASN A 222 -11.56 9.55 -11.00
N LEU A 223 -10.93 9.00 -12.03
CA LEU A 223 -11.43 7.79 -12.70
C LEU A 223 -11.52 6.60 -11.73
N ALA A 224 -10.50 6.38 -10.91
CA ALA A 224 -10.45 5.31 -9.91
C ALA A 224 -11.49 5.47 -8.80
N ASN A 225 -11.85 6.72 -8.48
CA ASN A 225 -12.96 7.08 -7.58
C ASN A 225 -14.33 7.09 -8.28
N LEU A 226 -14.36 6.90 -9.61
CA LEU A 226 -15.56 6.93 -10.46
C LEU A 226 -16.33 8.27 -10.42
N VAL A 227 -15.63 9.37 -10.15
CA VAL A 227 -16.17 10.72 -10.05
C VAL A 227 -15.67 11.61 -11.17
N GLU A 228 -16.52 12.53 -11.60
CA GLU A 228 -16.19 13.57 -12.58
C GLU A 228 -15.64 14.81 -11.90
N PHE A 229 -14.94 15.64 -12.67
CA PHE A 229 -14.65 17.01 -12.27
C PHE A 229 -15.93 17.84 -12.31
N GLY A 230 -16.06 18.79 -11.38
CA GLY A 230 -17.17 19.73 -11.34
C GLY A 230 -16.72 21.14 -11.03
N ALA A 231 -17.65 22.00 -10.62
CA ALA A 231 -17.48 23.45 -10.52
C ALA A 231 -16.31 23.97 -9.65
N LYS A 232 -15.70 23.14 -8.81
CA LYS A 232 -14.47 23.51 -8.06
C LYS A 232 -13.26 23.71 -8.98
N GLU A 233 -13.20 22.98 -10.10
CA GLU A 233 -12.12 23.08 -11.09
C GLU A 233 -12.71 22.99 -12.51
N PRO A 234 -13.39 24.05 -12.98
CA PRO A 234 -14.14 24.02 -14.25
C PRO A 234 -13.27 23.67 -15.46
N TRP A 235 -12.00 24.07 -15.46
CA TRP A 235 -11.06 23.78 -16.55
C TRP A 235 -10.73 22.29 -16.71
N MET A 236 -10.99 21.46 -15.68
CA MET A 236 -10.79 20.01 -15.77
C MET A 236 -12.01 19.27 -16.35
N GLU A 237 -13.15 19.95 -16.56
CA GLU A 237 -14.37 19.31 -17.10
C GLU A 237 -14.17 18.74 -18.51
N VAL A 238 -13.21 19.26 -19.28
CA VAL A 238 -12.79 18.71 -20.57
C VAL A 238 -12.34 17.24 -20.49
N VAL A 239 -11.96 16.75 -19.31
CA VAL A 239 -11.56 15.36 -19.05
C VAL A 239 -12.75 14.45 -18.72
N ASN A 240 -13.93 14.99 -18.39
CA ASN A 240 -15.10 14.19 -18.01
C ASN A 240 -15.53 13.17 -19.08
N PRO A 241 -15.49 13.46 -20.40
CA PRO A 241 -15.76 12.45 -21.43
C PRO A 241 -14.85 11.22 -21.34
N PHE A 242 -13.56 11.42 -21.05
CA PHE A 242 -12.60 10.33 -20.83
C PHE A 242 -12.97 9.51 -19.57
N ILE A 243 -13.36 10.17 -18.48
CA ILE A 243 -13.78 9.49 -17.26
C ILE A 243 -15.01 8.62 -17.55
N LEU A 244 -16.06 9.20 -18.14
CA LEU A 244 -17.31 8.53 -18.48
C LEU A 244 -17.08 7.31 -19.39
N LYS A 245 -16.26 7.45 -20.44
CA LYS A 245 -15.85 6.36 -21.34
C LYS A 245 -15.21 5.18 -20.59
N ASN A 246 -14.45 5.45 -19.53
CA ASN A 246 -13.63 4.45 -18.86
C ASN A 246 -14.20 3.92 -17.52
N LYS A 247 -15.27 4.50 -16.94
CA LYS A 247 -15.83 4.06 -15.65
C LYS A 247 -16.08 2.54 -15.57
N ASN A 248 -16.76 1.97 -16.57
CA ASN A 248 -17.04 0.53 -16.59
C ASN A 248 -15.79 -0.34 -16.82
N ARG A 249 -14.79 0.18 -17.53
CA ARG A 249 -13.52 -0.51 -17.73
C ARG A 249 -12.71 -0.55 -16.44
N MET A 250 -12.70 0.55 -15.69
CA MET A 250 -12.11 0.64 -14.35
C MET A 250 -12.72 -0.38 -13.38
N ILE A 251 -14.05 -0.49 -13.35
CA ILE A 251 -14.73 -1.48 -12.50
C ILE A 251 -14.30 -2.91 -12.87
N ARG A 252 -14.30 -3.24 -14.17
CA ARG A 252 -13.87 -4.57 -14.65
C ARG A 252 -12.42 -4.88 -14.28
N PHE A 253 -11.52 -3.92 -14.48
CA PHE A 253 -10.11 -4.06 -14.09
C PHE A 253 -9.95 -4.33 -12.58
N LEU A 254 -10.67 -3.59 -11.74
CA LEU A 254 -10.61 -3.75 -10.28
C LEU A 254 -11.19 -5.09 -9.80
N ASP A 255 -12.18 -5.64 -10.51
CA ASP A 255 -12.68 -6.99 -10.27
C ASP A 255 -11.67 -8.06 -10.77
N GLU A 256 -11.02 -7.84 -11.92
CA GLU A 256 -10.04 -8.78 -12.50
C GLU A 256 -8.74 -8.87 -11.68
N ILE A 257 -8.23 -7.73 -11.19
CA ILE A 257 -7.04 -7.71 -10.35
C ILE A 257 -7.28 -8.46 -9.03
N ALA A 258 -8.51 -8.41 -8.51
CA ALA A 258 -8.96 -9.10 -7.30
C ALA A 258 -9.53 -10.51 -7.56
N ASN A 259 -9.28 -11.11 -8.73
CA ASN A 259 -9.82 -12.43 -9.08
C ASN A 259 -8.83 -13.58 -8.81
N VAL A 260 -8.37 -13.70 -7.57
CA VAL A 260 -7.49 -14.80 -7.12
C VAL A 260 -8.06 -15.37 -5.81
N PRO A 261 -8.93 -16.39 -5.87
CA PRO A 261 -9.65 -16.88 -4.71
C PRO A 261 -8.81 -17.77 -3.78
N GLU A 262 -7.84 -18.48 -4.34
CA GLU A 262 -6.95 -19.38 -3.61
C GLU A 262 -5.69 -18.65 -3.17
N LYS A 263 -5.23 -18.94 -1.96
CA LYS A 263 -3.97 -18.39 -1.46
C LYS A 263 -2.84 -18.94 -2.34
N PRO A 264 -2.08 -18.07 -3.05
CA PRO A 264 -0.97 -18.54 -3.86
C PRO A 264 0.18 -19.02 -2.96
N GLU A 265 0.99 -19.92 -3.51
CA GLU A 265 2.29 -20.20 -2.94
C GLU A 265 3.15 -18.93 -2.97
N PRO A 266 3.88 -18.60 -1.90
CA PRO A 266 4.80 -17.48 -1.89
C PRO A 266 5.88 -17.66 -2.97
N ASP A 267 5.95 -16.70 -3.90
CA ASP A 267 6.73 -16.77 -5.15
C ASP A 267 8.26 -16.81 -4.92
N ASP A 268 8.77 -16.21 -3.84
CA ASP A 268 10.22 -16.09 -3.57
C ASP A 268 10.58 -16.27 -2.09
N THR A 269 11.76 -16.85 -1.83
CA THR A 269 12.42 -16.72 -0.53
C THR A 269 12.92 -15.29 -0.34
N PHE A 270 12.33 -14.57 0.60
CA PHE A 270 12.80 -13.24 0.99
C PHE A 270 14.16 -13.34 1.67
N ALA A 271 15.22 -12.87 0.98
CA ALA A 271 16.56 -12.76 1.53
C ALA A 271 16.63 -11.61 2.54
N GLY A 272 16.23 -11.89 3.78
CA GLY A 272 16.26 -10.95 4.90
C GLY A 272 17.21 -11.39 6.03
N ASP A 273 17.42 -10.51 6.99
CA ASP A 273 18.05 -10.83 8.27
C ASP A 273 16.98 -10.86 9.36
N PRO A 274 16.29 -12.00 9.54
CA PRO A 274 15.22 -12.11 10.52
C PRO A 274 15.72 -11.89 11.95
N ALA A 275 17.01 -12.14 12.25
CA ALA A 275 17.53 -11.91 13.59
C ALA A 275 17.57 -10.41 13.92
N ARG A 276 17.96 -9.57 12.95
CA ARG A 276 17.93 -8.12 13.09
C ARG A 276 16.50 -7.60 13.25
N ASP A 277 15.57 -8.08 12.44
CA ASP A 277 14.16 -7.65 12.53
C ASP A 277 13.49 -8.12 13.82
N LEU A 278 13.76 -9.35 14.27
CA LEU A 278 13.32 -9.85 15.57
C LEU A 278 13.95 -9.07 16.73
N ALA A 279 15.19 -8.62 16.61
CA ALA A 279 15.81 -7.74 17.60
C ALA A 279 15.11 -6.36 17.67
N THR A 280 14.68 -5.81 16.52
CA THR A 280 13.87 -4.59 16.50
C THR A 280 12.53 -4.80 17.19
N LEU A 281 11.81 -5.89 16.88
CA LEU A 281 10.54 -6.21 17.54
C LEU A 281 10.72 -6.44 19.05
N HIS A 282 11.77 -7.16 19.45
CA HIS A 282 12.12 -7.34 20.85
C HIS A 282 12.33 -6.00 21.55
N HIS A 283 13.08 -5.09 20.93
CA HIS A 283 13.29 -3.76 21.48
C HIS A 283 11.98 -2.97 21.65
N ILE A 284 11.07 -3.04 20.68
CA ILE A 284 9.74 -2.41 20.77
C ILE A 284 8.93 -3.03 21.93
N CYS A 285 8.95 -4.35 22.10
CA CYS A 285 8.30 -5.02 23.23
C CYS A 285 8.88 -4.58 24.58
N VAL A 286 10.20 -4.39 24.67
CA VAL A 286 10.85 -3.86 25.89
C VAL A 286 10.38 -2.42 26.17
N MET A 287 10.32 -1.57 25.15
CA MET A 287 9.87 -0.18 25.30
C MET A 287 8.43 -0.07 25.78
N HIS A 288 7.57 -1.01 25.38
CA HIS A 288 6.15 -1.05 25.73
C HIS A 288 5.80 -2.11 26.79
N LYS A 289 6.77 -2.55 27.59
CA LYS A 289 6.58 -3.69 28.50
C LYS A 289 5.43 -3.47 29.50
N GLU A 290 5.31 -2.27 30.08
CA GLU A 290 4.26 -1.96 31.06
C GLU A 290 2.85 -2.00 30.44
N ASP A 291 2.72 -1.47 29.22
CA ASP A 291 1.47 -1.54 28.46
C ASP A 291 1.12 -3.01 28.12
N LEU A 292 2.12 -3.80 27.70
CA LEU A 292 1.94 -5.23 27.41
C LEU A 292 1.51 -6.02 28.66
N ILE A 293 2.03 -5.69 29.84
CA ILE A 293 1.60 -6.28 31.12
C ILE A 293 0.13 -5.96 31.35
N THR A 294 -0.28 -4.70 31.17
CA THR A 294 -1.68 -4.28 31.32
C THR A 294 -2.60 -5.05 30.39
N GLN A 295 -2.23 -5.16 29.11
CA GLN A 295 -2.97 -5.89 28.08
C GLN A 295 -3.01 -7.41 28.33
N SER A 296 -2.05 -7.95 29.07
CA SER A 296 -1.98 -9.40 29.35
C SER A 296 -3.09 -9.92 30.27
N ASN A 297 -3.83 -9.03 30.91
CA ASN A 297 -5.02 -9.36 31.69
C ASN A 297 -6.16 -9.86 30.80
N GLU A 298 -6.33 -9.24 29.63
CA GLU A 298 -7.35 -9.61 28.64
C GLU A 298 -6.84 -10.64 27.64
N LYS A 299 -5.53 -10.63 27.36
CA LYS A 299 -4.88 -11.51 26.38
C LYS A 299 -3.78 -12.36 27.04
N PRO A 300 -4.11 -13.56 27.57
CA PRO A 300 -3.16 -14.38 28.32
C PRO A 300 -1.88 -14.76 27.55
N ILE A 301 -1.93 -14.84 26.22
CA ILE A 301 -0.75 -15.10 25.38
C ILE A 301 0.36 -14.06 25.56
N LEU A 302 0.01 -12.81 25.90
CA LEU A 302 0.99 -11.76 26.15
C LEU A 302 1.85 -12.03 27.39
N LYS A 303 1.38 -12.85 28.34
CA LYS A 303 2.22 -13.30 29.47
C LYS A 303 3.44 -14.10 28.99
N LYS A 304 3.27 -14.91 27.95
CA LYS A 304 4.37 -15.63 27.30
C LYS A 304 5.30 -14.66 26.58
N VAL A 305 4.75 -13.67 25.86
CA VAL A 305 5.55 -12.62 25.20
C VAL A 305 6.42 -11.88 26.20
N ILE A 306 5.87 -11.45 27.33
CA ILE A 306 6.61 -10.74 28.39
C ILE A 306 7.73 -11.62 28.94
N THR A 307 7.43 -12.89 29.24
CA THR A 307 8.42 -13.84 29.76
C THR A 307 9.60 -14.03 28.78
N VAL A 308 9.30 -14.24 27.49
CA VAL A 308 10.32 -14.40 26.45
C VAL A 308 11.09 -13.10 26.22
N THR A 309 10.43 -11.94 26.29
CA THR A 309 11.06 -10.62 26.17
C THR A 309 12.08 -10.38 27.29
N ASP A 310 11.78 -10.81 28.51
CA ASP A 310 12.69 -10.72 29.65
C ASP A 310 13.86 -11.69 29.54
N MET A 311 13.60 -12.92 29.11
CA MET A 311 14.65 -13.91 28.84
C MET A 311 15.64 -13.39 27.78
N LEU A 312 15.13 -12.87 26.65
CA LEU A 312 15.97 -12.29 25.60
C LEU A 312 16.77 -11.08 26.09
N SER A 313 16.20 -10.25 26.96
CA SER A 313 16.90 -9.11 27.56
C SER A 313 18.09 -9.57 28.41
N LYS A 314 17.91 -10.65 29.20
CA LYS A 314 18.99 -11.27 29.99
C LYS A 314 20.07 -11.89 29.10
N HIS A 315 19.68 -12.66 28.08
CA HIS A 315 20.63 -13.25 27.13
C HIS A 315 21.45 -12.16 26.45
N ARG A 316 20.79 -11.09 25.97
CA ARG A 316 21.48 -9.95 25.35
C ARG A 316 22.53 -9.35 26.27
N GLN A 317 22.22 -9.17 27.55
CA GLN A 317 23.16 -8.65 28.53
C GLN A 317 24.40 -9.56 28.67
N HIS A 318 24.20 -10.87 28.80
CA HIS A 318 25.31 -11.84 28.85
C HIS A 318 26.19 -11.79 27.60
N TYR A 319 25.59 -11.70 26.41
CA TYR A 319 26.36 -11.55 25.15
C TYR A 319 27.16 -10.23 25.11
N MET A 320 26.60 -9.13 25.61
CA MET A 320 27.32 -7.85 25.68
C MET A 320 28.48 -7.89 26.68
N ASP A 321 28.30 -8.58 27.80
CA ASP A 321 29.34 -8.73 28.82
C ASP A 321 30.45 -9.69 28.38
N ALA A 322 30.13 -10.74 27.61
CA ALA A 322 31.10 -11.67 27.03
C ALA A 322 31.90 -11.10 25.84
N ALA A 323 31.41 -10.00 25.23
CA ALA A 323 32.07 -9.33 24.10
C ALA A 323 32.96 -8.14 24.52
N ARG A 324 33.04 -7.86 25.83
CA ARG A 324 33.91 -6.85 26.43
C ARG A 324 35.20 -7.49 26.93
#